data_AF-A0A6G0VN18-F1
#
_entry.id   AF-A0A6G0VN18-F1
#
_cell.length_a   1.000
_cell.length_b   1.000
_cell.length_c   1.000
_cell.angle_alpha   90.00
_cell.angle_beta   90.00
_cell.angle_gamma   90.00
#
_symmetry.space_group_name_H-M   'P 1'
#
loop_
_entity.id
_entity.type
_entity.pdbx_description
1 polymer ?
#
loop_
_entity_poly.entity_id
_entity_poly.type
_entity_poly.pdbx_seq_one_letter_code
_entity_poly.pdbx_strand_id
1 'polypeptide(L)'
;MRLYFENRKTNKSLSLKEHYNRPSDLQMNYMDHLVRGLSMQNTQQVDMLFTQTITNYLYSNSHPDNMFGMDIVSLDIQRSRDHGIPSYTQFRKYCGLKDIKNEQDLNQIMVKGSTNKLLRQYKTWDDIDLLIGALFEKHEDDAMVGPTMRCIIREQFIRTRTADRYFYDLPKVFKKHQLAEIRKVTLARVFCDNSDN
;
A
#
# COMPACT_ATOMS: atom_id res chain seq x y z
N MET A 1 10.82 -7.58 -10.18
CA MET A 1 10.69 -6.42 -11.08
C MET A 1 11.41 -6.70 -12.38
N ARG A 2 10.75 -6.65 -13.54
CA ARG A 2 11.46 -6.71 -14.84
C ARG A 2 12.12 -5.37 -15.14
N LEU A 3 13.32 -5.42 -15.71
CA LEU A 3 14.06 -4.24 -16.15
C LEU A 3 13.81 -4.03 -17.64
N TYR A 4 13.39 -2.82 -18.00
CA TYR A 4 13.09 -2.48 -19.39
C TYR A 4 14.18 -1.58 -19.96
N PHE A 5 14.71 -1.98 -21.11
CA PHE A 5 15.65 -1.18 -21.91
C PHE A 5 14.86 -0.22 -22.82
N GLU A 6 15.56 0.72 -23.48
CA GLU A 6 14.95 1.73 -24.37
C GLU A 6 14.06 1.10 -25.46
N ASN A 7 14.51 -0.02 -26.03
CA ASN A 7 13.78 -0.78 -27.04
C ASN A 7 12.55 -1.55 -26.48
N ARG A 8 12.18 -1.30 -25.22
CA ARG A 8 11.10 -1.95 -24.46
C ARG A 8 11.22 -3.47 -24.33
N LYS A 9 12.39 -4.04 -24.62
CA LYS A 9 12.68 -5.45 -24.34
C LYS A 9 13.10 -5.62 -22.88
N THR A 10 12.86 -6.80 -22.36
CA THR A 10 13.23 -7.22 -21.00
C THR A 10 14.22 -8.36 -21.08
N ASN A 11 15.47 -8.11 -20.66
CA ASN A 11 16.51 -9.14 -20.64
C ASN A 11 16.96 -9.50 -19.22
N LYS A 12 16.48 -8.79 -18.19
CA LYS A 12 16.86 -8.99 -16.80
C LYS A 12 15.67 -8.71 -15.88
N SER A 13 15.60 -9.43 -14.77
CA SER A 13 14.68 -9.13 -13.67
C SER A 13 15.46 -9.07 -12.36
N LEU A 14 14.95 -8.27 -11.44
CA LEU A 14 15.46 -8.15 -10.09
C LEU A 14 14.46 -8.79 -9.14
N SER A 15 14.96 -9.65 -8.26
CA SER A 15 14.19 -10.22 -7.16
C SER A 15 14.18 -9.26 -5.98
N LEU A 16 12.99 -8.94 -5.44
CA LEU A 16 12.90 -8.09 -4.24
C LEU A 16 13.63 -8.73 -3.05
N LYS A 17 13.61 -10.06 -2.93
CA LYS A 17 14.28 -10.85 -1.89
C LYS A 17 15.79 -10.55 -1.80
N GLU A 18 16.42 -10.36 -2.95
CA GLU A 18 17.87 -10.19 -3.05
C GLU A 18 18.31 -8.73 -2.88
N HIS A 19 17.37 -7.78 -2.95
CA HIS A 19 17.65 -6.35 -3.06
C HIS A 19 17.19 -5.52 -1.85
N TYR A 20 16.69 -6.15 -0.78
CA TYR A 20 16.44 -5.45 0.48
C TYR A 20 17.72 -4.77 0.98
N ASN A 21 17.69 -3.47 1.28
CA ASN A 21 18.86 -2.72 1.79
C ASN A 21 20.15 -2.86 0.96
N ARG A 22 20.06 -3.11 -0.35
CA ARG A 22 21.20 -3.22 -1.27
C ARG A 22 21.08 -2.24 -2.45
N PRO A 23 21.30 -0.93 -2.21
CA PRO A 23 21.02 0.10 -3.21
C PRO A 23 22.12 0.25 -4.27
N SER A 24 23.37 -0.13 -4.00
CA SER A 24 24.53 0.26 -4.80
C SER A 24 24.41 -0.10 -6.28
N ASP A 25 24.05 -1.35 -6.59
CA ASP A 25 23.94 -1.81 -7.98
C ASP A 25 22.73 -1.17 -8.70
N LEU A 26 21.65 -0.91 -7.96
CA LEU A 26 20.45 -0.26 -8.50
C LEU A 26 20.74 1.19 -8.90
N GLN A 27 21.42 1.92 -8.02
CA GLN A 27 21.74 3.33 -8.21
C GLN A 27 22.75 3.55 -9.32
N MET A 28 23.74 2.66 -9.45
CA MET A 28 24.80 2.81 -10.44
C MET A 28 24.37 2.38 -11.85
N ASN A 29 23.57 1.32 -11.97
CA ASN A 29 23.41 0.63 -13.26
C ASN A 29 21.96 0.52 -13.76
N TYR A 30 20.94 0.69 -12.90
CA TYR A 30 19.58 0.27 -13.23
C TYR A 30 18.48 1.31 -13.02
N MET A 31 18.80 2.57 -12.71
CA MET A 31 17.79 3.60 -12.42
C MET A 31 16.76 3.79 -13.53
N ASP A 32 17.18 4.05 -14.78
CA ASP A 32 16.21 4.26 -15.87
C ASP A 32 15.45 2.98 -16.22
N HIS A 33 16.11 1.82 -16.11
CA HIS A 33 15.48 0.52 -16.30
C HIS A 33 14.38 0.25 -15.27
N LEU A 34 14.58 0.71 -14.03
CA LEU A 34 13.61 0.66 -12.95
C LEU A 34 12.46 1.63 -13.18
N VAL A 35 12.74 2.88 -13.59
CA VAL A 35 11.69 3.87 -13.90
C VAL A 35 10.77 3.34 -15.00
N ARG A 36 11.35 2.84 -16.12
CA ARG A 36 10.57 2.19 -17.20
C ARG A 36 9.82 0.97 -16.68
N GLY A 37 10.44 0.18 -15.80
CA GLY A 37 9.79 -0.97 -15.17
C GLY A 37 8.58 -0.60 -14.33
N LEU A 38 8.70 0.44 -13.50
CA LEU A 38 7.65 0.94 -12.61
C LEU A 38 6.49 1.58 -13.37
N SER A 39 6.75 2.20 -14.52
CA SER A 39 5.70 2.82 -15.35
C SER A 39 4.96 1.83 -16.24
N MET A 40 5.53 0.65 -16.52
CA MET A 40 4.99 -0.31 -17.50
C MET A 40 4.39 -1.57 -16.87
N GLN A 41 4.82 -1.95 -15.68
CA GLN A 41 4.37 -3.20 -15.05
C GLN A 41 3.15 -2.97 -14.18
N ASN A 42 2.20 -3.90 -14.26
CA ASN A 42 1.06 -3.93 -13.36
C ASN A 42 1.53 -4.22 -11.93
N THR A 43 0.92 -3.53 -10.97
CA THR A 43 1.06 -3.86 -9.56
C THR A 43 0.25 -5.11 -9.22
N GLN A 44 0.61 -5.75 -8.11
CA GLN A 44 -0.29 -6.73 -7.52
C GLN A 44 -1.57 -6.05 -7.04
N GLN A 45 -2.70 -6.76 -7.06
CA GLN A 45 -3.94 -6.28 -6.46
C GLN A 45 -3.78 -6.15 -4.95
N VAL A 46 -4.49 -5.20 -4.35
CA VAL A 46 -4.56 -5.07 -2.89
C VAL A 46 -5.51 -6.15 -2.38
N ASP A 47 -4.97 -7.20 -1.79
CA ASP A 47 -5.74 -8.29 -1.20
C ASP A 47 -4.91 -9.01 -0.12
N MET A 48 -5.43 -10.12 0.40
CA MET A 48 -4.74 -10.95 1.40
C MET A 48 -3.75 -11.94 0.79
N LEU A 49 -3.51 -11.89 -0.52
CA LEU A 49 -2.48 -12.70 -1.17
C LEU A 49 -1.19 -11.89 -1.13
N PHE A 50 -0.24 -12.31 -0.31
CA PHE A 50 1.08 -11.69 -0.28
C PHE A 50 2.12 -12.62 -0.88
N THR A 51 3.11 -12.05 -1.58
CA THR A 51 4.22 -12.84 -2.10
C THR A 51 5.08 -13.38 -0.96
N GLN A 52 5.59 -14.60 -1.11
CA GLN A 52 6.54 -15.20 -0.16
C GLN A 52 7.77 -14.31 0.09
N THR A 53 8.09 -13.45 -0.86
CA THR A 53 9.21 -12.51 -0.72
C THR A 53 9.04 -11.56 0.48
N ILE A 54 7.81 -11.21 0.84
CA ILE A 54 7.50 -10.32 1.97
C ILE A 54 6.90 -11.05 3.18
N THR A 55 6.36 -12.26 3.01
CA THR A 55 5.82 -13.06 4.12
C THR A 55 6.80 -14.11 4.68
N ASN A 56 7.84 -14.51 3.94
CA ASN A 56 8.80 -15.53 4.41
C ASN A 56 10.26 -15.04 4.35
N TYR A 57 10.53 -14.08 3.46
CA TYR A 57 11.89 -13.66 3.14
C TYR A 57 12.13 -12.17 3.34
N LEU A 58 11.25 -11.46 4.05
CA LEU A 58 11.45 -10.04 4.33
C LEU A 58 12.78 -9.85 5.08
N TYR A 59 13.69 -9.04 4.51
CA TYR A 59 15.04 -8.81 5.03
C TYR A 59 15.86 -10.09 5.30
N SER A 60 15.59 -11.19 4.58
CA SER A 60 16.34 -12.46 4.78
C SER A 60 17.84 -12.31 4.52
N ASN A 61 18.22 -11.32 3.70
CA ASN A 61 19.62 -11.03 3.39
C ASN A 61 20.43 -10.38 4.51
N SER A 62 19.77 -10.06 5.64
CA SER A 62 20.42 -9.56 6.85
C SER A 62 20.87 -10.70 7.79
N HIS A 63 20.46 -11.94 7.51
CA HIS A 63 20.84 -13.12 8.28
C HIS A 63 22.04 -13.83 7.64
N PRO A 64 22.98 -14.38 8.44
CA PRO A 64 23.98 -15.32 7.94
C PRO A 64 23.27 -16.44 7.16
N ASP A 65 23.82 -16.79 6.00
CA ASP A 65 23.33 -17.84 5.10
C ASP A 65 21.93 -17.64 4.48
N ASN A 66 21.30 -16.46 4.65
CA ASN A 66 19.95 -16.17 4.16
C ASN A 66 18.90 -17.23 4.57
N MET A 67 19.10 -17.93 5.69
CA MET A 67 18.33 -19.12 6.06
C MET A 67 16.86 -18.83 6.40
N PHE A 68 16.55 -17.66 6.95
CA PHE A 68 15.19 -17.26 7.28
C PHE A 68 14.99 -15.74 7.11
N GLY A 69 13.74 -15.33 6.93
CA GLY A 69 13.33 -13.93 6.88
C GLY A 69 12.13 -13.67 7.78
N MET A 70 11.65 -12.44 7.75
CA MET A 70 10.46 -12.03 8.49
C MET A 70 9.21 -12.11 7.61
N ASP A 71 8.06 -12.02 8.29
CA ASP A 71 6.74 -11.93 7.67
C ASP A 71 6.15 -10.54 7.91
N ILE A 72 6.00 -9.74 6.85
CA ILE A 72 5.46 -8.39 6.94
C ILE A 72 4.05 -8.36 7.52
N VAL A 73 3.20 -9.34 7.18
CA VAL A 73 1.80 -9.35 7.61
C VAL A 73 1.73 -9.67 9.09
N SER A 74 2.48 -10.68 9.54
CA SER A 74 2.59 -11.00 10.97
C SER A 74 3.18 -9.84 11.77
N LEU A 75 4.18 -9.13 11.22
CA LEU A 75 4.76 -7.93 11.85
C LEU A 75 3.75 -6.79 11.94
N ASP A 76 2.96 -6.53 10.91
CA ASP A 76 1.98 -5.45 10.91
C ASP A 76 0.80 -5.75 11.86
N ILE A 77 0.36 -7.02 11.96
CA ILE A 77 -0.59 -7.46 13.00
C ILE A 77 -0.01 -7.18 14.40
N GLN A 78 1.22 -7.62 14.66
CA GLN A 78 1.87 -7.42 15.96
C GLN A 78 2.08 -5.93 16.27
N ARG A 79 2.44 -5.11 15.28
CA ARG A 79 2.57 -3.66 15.44
C ARG A 79 1.24 -3.00 15.76
N SER A 80 0.16 -3.42 15.11
CA SER A 80 -1.19 -2.94 15.40
C SER A 80 -1.57 -3.20 16.86
N ARG A 81 -1.25 -4.40 17.37
CA ARG A 81 -1.52 -4.79 18.76
C ARG A 81 -0.64 -4.05 19.76
N ASP A 82 0.64 -3.91 19.46
CA ASP A 82 1.61 -3.15 20.26
C ASP A 82 1.18 -1.68 20.42
N HIS A 83 0.72 -1.06 19.33
CA HIS A 83 0.19 0.30 19.33
C HIS A 83 -1.22 0.43 19.95
N GLY A 84 -1.84 -0.67 20.39
CA GLY A 84 -3.18 -0.67 20.97
C GLY A 84 -4.26 -0.19 19.99
N ILE A 85 -4.09 -0.44 18.68
CA ILE A 85 -5.04 -0.02 17.67
C ILE A 85 -6.38 -0.74 17.89
N PRO A 86 -7.51 -0.01 17.98
CA PRO A 86 -8.83 -0.63 18.12
C PRO A 86 -9.16 -1.60 17.00
N SER A 87 -10.11 -2.50 17.27
CA SER A 87 -10.55 -3.49 16.30
C SER A 87 -11.17 -2.88 15.05
N TYR A 88 -11.25 -3.70 14.00
CA TYR A 88 -11.89 -3.36 12.75
C TYR A 88 -13.31 -2.78 12.94
N THR A 89 -14.13 -3.38 13.81
CA THR A 89 -15.51 -2.92 14.04
C THR A 89 -15.58 -1.56 14.74
N GLN A 90 -14.63 -1.24 15.62
CA GLN A 90 -14.55 0.10 16.22
C GLN A 90 -14.25 1.18 15.17
N PHE A 91 -13.36 0.89 14.22
CA PHE A 91 -13.09 1.82 13.11
C PHE A 91 -14.27 1.93 12.14
N ARG A 92 -14.98 0.84 11.86
CA ARG A 92 -16.23 0.89 11.09
C ARG A 92 -17.23 1.86 11.73
N LYS A 93 -17.41 1.73 13.05
CA LYS A 93 -18.30 2.60 13.82
C LYS A 93 -17.84 4.06 13.80
N TYR A 94 -16.54 4.31 13.98
CA TYR A 94 -15.96 5.65 13.83
C TYR A 94 -16.25 6.26 12.45
N CYS A 95 -16.18 5.44 11.39
CA CYS A 95 -16.49 5.81 10.02
C CYS A 95 -17.99 5.90 9.70
N GLY A 96 -18.88 5.70 10.68
CA GLY A 96 -20.34 5.74 10.48
C GLY A 96 -20.88 4.61 9.61
N LEU A 97 -20.13 3.51 9.45
CA LEU A 97 -20.56 2.35 8.68
C LEU A 97 -21.52 1.48 9.49
N LYS A 98 -22.35 0.69 8.79
CA LYS A 98 -23.31 -0.22 9.42
C LYS A 98 -22.59 -1.23 10.33
N ASP A 99 -23.10 -1.36 11.55
CA ASP A 99 -22.68 -2.35 12.54
C ASP A 99 -22.89 -3.78 12.04
N ILE A 100 -22.00 -4.68 12.47
CA ILE A 100 -22.07 -6.11 12.20
C ILE A 100 -22.78 -6.77 13.37
N LYS A 101 -23.97 -7.34 13.15
CA LYS A 101 -24.76 -7.97 14.22
C LYS A 101 -24.73 -9.49 14.17
N ASN A 102 -24.32 -10.04 13.03
CA ASN A 102 -24.30 -11.46 12.77
C ASN A 102 -23.32 -11.77 11.62
N GLU A 103 -23.09 -13.07 11.39
CA GLU A 103 -22.22 -13.55 10.32
C GLU A 103 -22.70 -13.15 8.92
N GLN A 104 -24.01 -12.97 8.72
CA GLN A 104 -24.57 -12.59 7.42
C GLN A 104 -24.20 -11.15 7.07
N ASP A 105 -24.24 -10.22 8.04
CA ASP A 105 -23.77 -8.85 7.88
C ASP A 105 -22.26 -8.84 7.51
N LEU A 106 -21.44 -9.62 8.22
CA LEU A 106 -20.01 -9.75 7.93
C LEU A 106 -19.77 -10.29 6.50
N ASN A 107 -20.52 -11.32 6.09
CA ASN A 107 -20.40 -11.92 4.77
C ASN A 107 -20.83 -11.00 3.62
N GLN A 108 -21.73 -10.05 3.88
CA GLN A 108 -22.14 -9.05 2.89
C GLN A 108 -21.02 -8.05 2.59
N ILE A 109 -20.17 -7.72 3.56
CA ILE A 109 -19.13 -6.69 3.43
C ILE A 109 -17.75 -7.27 3.08
N MET A 110 -17.50 -8.54 3.41
CA MET A 110 -16.19 -9.18 3.18
C MET A 110 -16.09 -9.88 1.83
N VAL A 111 -14.88 -10.00 1.28
CA VAL A 111 -14.59 -10.75 0.05
C VAL A 111 -15.19 -12.16 0.14
N LYS A 112 -15.80 -12.63 -0.95
CA LYS A 112 -16.55 -13.90 -0.98
C LYS A 112 -15.73 -15.07 -0.42
N GLY A 113 -16.27 -15.75 0.59
CA GLY A 113 -15.64 -16.91 1.21
C GLY A 113 -14.56 -16.61 2.25
N SER A 114 -14.33 -15.34 2.60
CA SER A 114 -13.38 -14.96 3.65
C SER A 114 -13.95 -15.00 5.07
N THR A 115 -15.27 -14.83 5.24
CA THR A 115 -15.96 -14.83 6.54
C THR A 115 -15.61 -16.05 7.39
N ASN A 116 -15.72 -17.26 6.82
CA ASN A 116 -15.38 -18.50 7.52
C ASN A 116 -13.91 -18.59 7.91
N LYS A 117 -13.00 -17.98 7.13
CA LYS A 117 -11.57 -17.95 7.46
C LYS A 117 -11.31 -17.02 8.62
N LEU A 118 -11.94 -15.84 8.62
CA LEU A 118 -11.87 -14.88 9.73
C LEU A 118 -12.41 -15.49 11.02
N LEU A 119 -13.60 -16.09 10.99
CA LEU A 119 -14.24 -16.69 12.17
C LEU A 119 -13.57 -17.98 12.66
N ARG A 120 -12.65 -18.57 11.89
CA ARG A 120 -11.75 -19.63 12.39
C ARG A 120 -10.55 -19.07 13.17
N GLN A 121 -10.15 -17.84 12.88
CA GLN A 121 -8.98 -17.21 13.47
C GLN A 121 -9.32 -16.30 14.66
N TYR A 122 -10.51 -15.70 14.63
CA TYR A 122 -11.03 -14.77 15.64
C TYR A 122 -12.27 -15.36 16.31
N LYS A 123 -12.44 -15.11 17.61
CA LYS A 123 -13.60 -15.63 18.36
C LYS A 123 -14.91 -15.01 17.88
N THR A 124 -14.88 -13.71 17.60
CA THR A 124 -16.01 -12.92 17.09
C THR A 124 -15.52 -11.91 16.06
N TRP A 125 -16.45 -11.29 15.32
CA TRP A 125 -16.11 -10.21 14.39
C TRP A 125 -15.53 -8.96 15.09
N ASP A 126 -15.82 -8.78 16.38
CA ASP A 126 -15.32 -7.65 17.16
C ASP A 126 -13.84 -7.78 17.55
N ASP A 127 -13.27 -8.97 17.42
CA ASP A 127 -11.86 -9.26 17.70
C ASP A 127 -10.95 -9.08 16.47
N ILE A 128 -11.52 -8.84 15.28
CA ILE A 128 -10.76 -8.74 14.03
C ILE A 128 -9.82 -7.53 14.08
N ASP A 129 -8.52 -7.78 13.91
CA ASP A 129 -7.50 -6.73 13.81
C ASP A 129 -7.84 -5.79 12.62
N LEU A 130 -7.70 -4.47 12.80
CA LEU A 130 -8.09 -3.46 11.79
C LEU A 130 -7.53 -3.78 10.40
N LEU A 131 -6.23 -4.05 10.31
CA LEU A 131 -5.55 -4.31 9.03
C LEU A 131 -6.19 -5.52 8.32
N ILE A 132 -6.47 -6.59 9.07
CA ILE A 132 -7.01 -7.83 8.53
C ILE A 132 -8.45 -7.62 8.07
N GLY A 133 -9.28 -6.96 8.87
CA GLY A 133 -10.64 -6.63 8.47
C GLY A 133 -10.67 -5.73 7.23
N ALA A 134 -9.78 -4.74 7.14
CA ALA A 134 -9.68 -3.84 6.01
C ALA A 134 -9.21 -4.52 4.72
N LEU A 135 -8.26 -5.46 4.80
CA LEU A 135 -7.75 -6.22 3.63
C LEU A 135 -8.75 -7.27 3.12
N PHE A 136 -9.66 -7.75 3.97
CA PHE A 136 -10.74 -8.66 3.57
C PHE A 136 -12.04 -7.93 3.20
N GLU A 137 -12.15 -6.63 3.44
CA GLU A 137 -13.31 -5.84 3.05
C GLU A 137 -13.39 -5.71 1.52
N LYS A 138 -14.60 -5.87 0.95
CA LYS A 138 -14.79 -5.66 -0.49
C LYS A 138 -14.40 -4.23 -0.86
N HIS A 139 -13.72 -4.09 -1.98
CA HIS A 139 -13.37 -2.78 -2.51
C HIS A 139 -14.62 -2.00 -2.92
N GLU A 140 -14.56 -0.69 -2.75
CA GLU A 140 -15.52 0.24 -3.33
C GLU A 140 -15.35 0.32 -4.85
N ASP A 141 -16.40 0.74 -5.55
CA ASP A 141 -16.34 0.96 -7.00
C ASP A 141 -15.24 1.97 -7.34
N ASP A 142 -14.41 1.63 -8.33
CA ASP A 142 -13.22 2.38 -8.76
C ASP A 142 -12.18 2.67 -7.66
N ALA A 143 -12.17 1.88 -6.58
CA ALA A 143 -11.19 1.98 -5.49
C ALA A 143 -10.36 0.70 -5.32
N MET A 144 -9.16 0.85 -4.75
CA MET A 144 -8.29 -0.28 -4.38
C MET A 144 -8.49 -0.75 -2.94
N VAL A 145 -9.47 -0.19 -2.22
CA VAL A 145 -9.69 -0.45 -0.79
C VAL A 145 -11.18 -0.42 -0.47
N GLY A 146 -11.56 -1.10 0.61
CA GLY A 146 -12.93 -1.07 1.13
C GLY A 146 -13.30 0.22 1.86
N PRO A 147 -14.60 0.38 2.21
CA PRO A 147 -15.15 1.58 2.84
C PRO A 147 -14.40 2.04 4.11
N THR A 148 -13.97 1.11 4.96
CA THR A 148 -13.30 1.43 6.23
C THR A 148 -11.94 2.09 5.99
N MET A 149 -11.12 1.48 5.13
CA MET A 149 -9.80 2.01 4.80
C MET A 149 -9.90 3.30 3.98
N ARG A 150 -10.90 3.42 3.08
CA ARG A 150 -11.20 4.66 2.36
C ARG A 150 -11.48 5.82 3.32
N CYS A 151 -12.30 5.61 4.35
CA CYS A 151 -12.59 6.59 5.38
C CYS A 151 -11.31 7.02 6.12
N ILE A 152 -10.50 6.07 6.60
CA ILE A 152 -9.26 6.35 7.35
C ILE A 152 -8.27 7.15 6.49
N ILE A 153 -8.01 6.69 5.27
CA ILE A 153 -7.12 7.35 4.32
C ILE A 153 -7.61 8.78 4.02
N ARG A 154 -8.90 8.94 3.73
CA ARG A 154 -9.50 10.25 3.44
C ARG A 154 -9.35 11.21 4.61
N GLU A 155 -9.69 10.79 5.81
CA GLU A 155 -9.58 11.62 7.01
C GLU A 155 -8.14 12.08 7.25
N GLN A 156 -7.17 11.18 7.09
CA GLN A 156 -5.75 11.53 7.23
C GLN A 156 -5.30 12.54 6.16
N PHE A 157 -5.61 12.31 4.88
CA PHE A 157 -5.21 13.22 3.80
C PHE A 157 -5.87 14.60 3.91
N ILE A 158 -7.15 14.67 4.29
CA ILE A 158 -7.85 15.95 4.49
C ILE A 158 -7.19 16.75 5.61
N ARG A 159 -6.90 16.11 6.75
CA ARG A 159 -6.27 16.78 7.89
C ARG A 159 -4.88 17.27 7.53
N THR A 160 -4.04 16.45 6.90
CA THR A 160 -2.69 16.85 6.50
C THR A 160 -2.73 18.03 5.52
N ARG A 161 -3.61 17.99 4.51
CA ARG A 161 -3.76 19.10 3.55
C ARG A 161 -4.24 20.38 4.23
N THR A 162 -5.27 20.28 5.07
CA THR A 162 -5.93 21.46 5.66
C THR A 162 -5.08 22.11 6.76
N ALA A 163 -4.31 21.32 7.50
CA ALA A 163 -3.45 21.81 8.57
C ALA A 163 -2.09 22.33 8.09
N ASP A 164 -1.70 22.07 6.84
CA ASP A 164 -0.46 22.56 6.27
C ASP A 164 -0.60 24.01 5.78
N ARG A 165 -0.02 24.96 6.53
CA ARG A 165 -0.03 26.39 6.17
C ARG A 165 0.67 26.67 4.83
N TYR A 166 1.53 25.76 4.36
CA TYR A 166 2.30 25.88 3.13
C TYR A 166 1.75 24.98 2.02
N PHE A 167 0.56 24.40 2.19
CA PHE A 167 -0.03 23.58 1.17
C PHE A 167 -0.15 24.37 -0.15
N TYR A 168 0.34 23.78 -1.24
CA TYR A 168 0.76 24.52 -2.43
C TYR A 168 -0.34 25.34 -3.12
N ASP A 169 -1.62 24.98 -2.97
CA ASP A 169 -2.75 25.66 -3.63
C ASP A 169 -3.43 26.72 -2.75
N LEU A 170 -2.89 26.99 -1.55
CA LEU A 170 -3.40 28.03 -0.66
C LEU A 170 -3.08 29.45 -1.15
N PRO A 171 -3.93 30.44 -0.83
CA PRO A 171 -3.65 31.83 -1.14
C PRO A 171 -2.31 32.28 -0.53
N LYS A 172 -1.58 33.12 -1.27
CA LYS A 172 -0.30 33.73 -0.85
C LYS A 172 0.89 32.77 -0.71
N VAL A 173 0.73 31.45 -0.92
CA VAL A 173 1.88 30.52 -0.99
C VAL A 173 2.64 30.71 -2.31
N PHE A 174 1.91 30.66 -3.44
CA PHE A 174 2.45 30.96 -4.76
C PHE A 174 1.68 32.12 -5.42
N LYS A 175 2.35 32.85 -6.32
CA LYS A 175 1.68 33.80 -7.22
C LYS A 175 0.77 33.02 -8.17
N LYS A 176 -0.32 33.64 -8.65
CA LYS A 176 -1.30 32.97 -9.55
C LYS A 176 -0.65 32.32 -10.78
N HIS A 177 0.33 32.99 -11.40
CA HIS A 177 1.05 32.43 -12.55
C HIS A 177 1.95 31.24 -12.18
N GLN A 178 2.60 31.27 -11.01
CA GLN A 178 3.39 30.12 -10.52
C GLN A 178 2.50 28.91 -10.25
N LEU A 179 1.34 29.11 -9.61
CA LEU A 179 0.38 28.02 -9.37
C LEU A 179 -0.17 27.44 -10.68
N ALA A 180 -0.37 28.27 -11.71
CA ALA A 180 -0.77 27.81 -13.03
C ALA A 180 0.31 26.91 -13.67
N GLU A 181 1.59 27.22 -13.50
CA GLU A 181 2.69 26.35 -13.97
C GLU A 181 2.80 25.06 -13.15
N ILE A 182 2.70 25.13 -11.82
CA ILE A 182 2.76 23.95 -10.94
C ILE A 182 1.67 22.94 -11.31
N ARG A 183 0.46 23.41 -11.64
CA ARG A 183 -0.66 22.54 -12.04
C ARG A 183 -0.46 21.80 -13.37
N LYS A 184 0.54 22.18 -14.17
CA LYS A 184 0.91 21.46 -15.41
C LYS A 184 1.83 20.27 -15.15
N VAL A 185 2.43 20.17 -13.95
CA VAL A 185 3.38 19.10 -13.61
C VAL A 185 2.66 17.76 -13.55
N THR A 186 3.25 16.75 -14.19
CA THR A 186 2.83 15.35 -14.11
C THR A 186 4.02 14.50 -13.69
N LEU A 187 3.76 13.34 -13.08
CA LEU A 187 4.83 12.39 -12.76
C LEU A 187 5.58 11.93 -14.04
N ALA A 188 4.88 11.82 -15.16
CA ALA A 188 5.48 11.52 -16.46
C ALA A 188 6.51 12.58 -16.87
N ARG A 189 6.20 13.88 -16.68
CA ARG A 189 7.15 14.95 -16.96
C ARG A 189 8.38 14.89 -16.05
N VAL A 190 8.17 14.59 -14.76
CA VAL A 190 9.28 14.40 -13.81
C VAL A 190 10.21 13.28 -14.29
N PHE A 191 9.69 12.16 -14.79
CA PHE A 191 10.52 11.11 -15.37
C PHE A 191 11.26 11.59 -16.63
N CYS A 192 10.60 12.27 -17.56
CA CYS A 192 11.27 12.77 -18.77
C CYS A 192 12.39 13.79 -18.49
N ASP A 193 12.25 14.59 -17.44
CA ASP A 193 13.27 15.59 -17.08
C ASP A 193 14.45 15.00 -16.29
N ASN A 194 14.32 13.78 -15.73
CA ASN A 194 15.30 13.21 -14.78
C ASN A 194 15.76 11.77 -15.13
N SER A 195 15.36 11.22 -16.27
CA SER A 195 15.79 9.91 -16.76
C SER A 195 16.35 10.03 -18.16
N ASP A 196 17.40 9.26 -18.45
CA ASP A 196 17.95 9.19 -19.81
C ASP A 196 17.01 8.36 -20.69
N ASN A 197 16.80 8.84 -21.92
CA ASN A 197 15.87 8.24 -22.88
C ASN A 197 16.28 6.83 -23.25
#